data_AF-A0A3L6JA49-F1
#
_entry.id   AF-A0A3L6JA49-F1
#
_cell.length_a   1.000
_cell.length_b   1.000
_cell.length_c   1.000
_cell.angle_alpha   90.00
_cell.angle_beta   90.00
_cell.angle_gamma   90.00
#
_symmetry.space_group_name_H-M   'P 1'
#
loop_
_entity.id
_entity.type
_entity.pdbx_description
1 polymer ?
#
loop_
_entity_poly.entity_id
_entity_poly.type
_entity_poly.pdbx_seq_one_letter_code
_entity_poly.pdbx_strand_id
1 'polypeptide(L)'
;MITLKIFTQPEDLYLLMKTKGYTHIRIYQGDTQTGTFAEITTSVTRIALQIGVLNYSFVVDVEAETKWFKYSFGNDTIESIISPPFRIQLGDPSKVGYSFNNYQSPLGSFGKVLTPDDMRYNYLWGLDLVSNNAAYDNWDDTQSDYAVAAGVRDFEKILNIDILRRKWKTKPVTGKDRKAAVWMDGDPLIYTDEEFPYDFDPDTWLNFGFVQLRHSPIIEVTRFELVGPTESSILDLREWARVEKDFGQLHAFPRNQMLYGPFLGAYGTVLLWQMKRYPQGLEIDYESGFENSDAVPADLRDVIGKWSACKMLNITGDGILPGFSSQSVSLDGLSESFSSTQSPTNAYFGARINQYLKEIADWLSKNKYKYGGIPLGFVKGN
;
A
#
# COMPACT_ATOMS: atom_id res chain seq x y z
N MET A 1 18.04 13.71 -9.09
CA MET A 1 17.63 13.47 -10.49
C MET A 1 16.12 13.52 -10.56
N ILE A 2 15.55 14.42 -11.34
CA ILE A 2 14.10 14.64 -11.46
C ILE A 2 13.65 14.15 -12.82
N THR A 3 12.56 13.37 -12.87
CA THR A 3 12.00 12.84 -14.12
C THR A 3 10.83 13.69 -14.60
N LEU A 4 11.01 14.38 -15.73
CA LEU A 4 9.99 15.20 -16.38
C LEU A 4 9.16 14.32 -17.32
N LYS A 5 7.84 14.23 -17.10
CA LYS A 5 6.91 13.48 -17.97
C LYS A 5 6.22 14.42 -18.96
N ILE A 6 6.36 14.14 -20.26
CA ILE A 6 5.69 14.87 -21.35
C ILE A 6 4.50 14.02 -21.80
N PHE A 7 3.30 14.60 -21.71
CA PHE A 7 2.06 13.97 -22.12
C PHE A 7 1.63 14.50 -23.48
N THR A 8 1.32 13.60 -24.42
CA THR A 8 0.76 13.94 -25.73
C THR A 8 -0.46 13.07 -26.02
N GLN A 9 -1.47 13.62 -26.70
CA GLN A 9 -2.60 12.80 -27.11
C GLN A 9 -2.18 11.81 -28.21
N PRO A 10 -2.70 10.57 -28.19
CA PRO A 10 -2.29 9.51 -29.13
C PRO A 10 -2.46 9.88 -30.61
N GLU A 11 -3.55 10.58 -30.90
CA GLU A 11 -3.98 10.92 -32.26
C GLU A 11 -3.08 12.00 -32.89
N ASP A 12 -2.59 12.93 -32.06
CA ASP A 12 -1.71 14.02 -32.48
C ASP A 12 -0.30 13.50 -32.79
N LEU A 13 0.25 12.59 -31.96
CA LEU A 13 1.62 12.11 -32.12
C LEU A 13 1.81 11.31 -33.42
N TYR A 14 0.86 10.44 -33.75
CA TYR A 14 0.89 9.66 -34.99
C TYR A 14 0.82 10.58 -36.23
N LEU A 15 -0.04 11.60 -36.18
CA LEU A 15 -0.16 12.57 -37.25
C LEU A 15 1.12 13.38 -37.43
N LEU A 16 1.74 13.82 -36.34
CA LEU A 16 2.99 14.59 -36.34
C LEU A 16 4.16 13.79 -36.92
N MET A 17 4.31 12.51 -36.55
CA MET A 17 5.36 11.65 -37.11
C MET A 17 5.15 11.37 -38.60
N LYS A 18 3.90 11.09 -39.02
CA LYS A 18 3.60 10.68 -40.40
C LYS A 18 3.53 11.83 -41.39
N THR A 19 3.02 12.99 -40.98
CA THR A 19 2.79 14.14 -41.90
C THR A 19 3.89 15.19 -41.86
N LYS A 20 4.54 15.40 -40.70
CA LYS A 20 5.60 16.40 -40.52
C LYS A 20 7.00 15.78 -40.41
N GLY A 21 7.09 14.45 -40.27
CA GLY A 21 8.37 13.74 -40.24
C GLY A 21 9.19 14.04 -38.98
N TYR A 22 8.55 14.32 -37.85
CA TYR A 22 9.26 14.54 -36.58
C TYR A 22 9.81 13.24 -36.03
N THR A 23 11.05 13.28 -35.55
CA THR A 23 11.80 12.10 -35.08
C THR A 23 12.17 12.20 -33.61
N HIS A 24 12.22 13.40 -33.03
CA HIS A 24 12.67 13.61 -31.66
C HIS A 24 11.96 14.76 -30.94
N ILE A 25 12.10 14.76 -29.61
CA ILE A 25 11.69 15.84 -28.72
C ILE A 25 12.93 16.65 -28.31
N ARG A 26 12.84 17.97 -28.42
CA ARG A 26 13.81 18.92 -27.87
C ARG A 26 13.27 19.52 -26.58
N ILE A 27 14.14 19.72 -25.60
CA ILE A 27 13.77 20.31 -24.32
C ILE A 27 14.58 21.59 -24.11
N TYR A 28 13.88 22.62 -23.65
CA TYR A 28 14.44 23.93 -23.37
C TYR A 28 14.27 24.28 -21.91
N GLN A 29 15.24 24.99 -21.35
CA GLN A 29 15.27 25.45 -19.96
C GLN A 29 15.45 26.97 -19.91
N GLY A 30 14.76 27.63 -18.98
CA GLY A 30 14.89 29.06 -18.71
C GLY A 30 14.78 29.39 -17.22
N ASP A 31 15.29 30.55 -16.82
CA ASP A 31 15.26 30.99 -15.42
C ASP A 31 13.93 31.60 -15.00
N THR A 32 13.17 32.14 -15.96
CA THR A 32 11.90 32.82 -15.72
C THR A 32 10.85 32.37 -16.72
N GLN A 33 9.57 32.48 -16.37
CA GLN A 33 8.44 32.05 -17.21
C GLN A 33 8.42 32.74 -18.58
N THR A 34 8.80 34.01 -18.62
CA THR A 34 8.81 34.87 -19.81
C THR A 34 10.21 35.10 -20.38
N GLY A 35 11.24 34.48 -19.79
CA GLY A 35 12.63 34.69 -20.15
C GLY A 35 13.05 33.94 -21.41
N THR A 36 14.35 34.03 -21.69
CA THR A 36 15.00 33.26 -22.75
C THR A 36 15.10 31.78 -22.34
N PHE A 37 14.75 30.89 -23.25
CA PHE A 37 14.87 29.44 -23.06
C PHE A 37 16.00 28.91 -23.95
N ALA A 38 16.92 28.15 -23.37
CA ALA A 38 18.04 27.51 -24.09
C ALA A 38 17.79 26.00 -24.22
N GLU A 39 18.13 25.40 -25.36
CA GLU A 39 18.03 23.94 -25.55
C GLU A 39 19.04 23.23 -24.63
N ILE A 40 18.56 22.28 -23.84
CA ILE A 40 19.40 21.45 -22.96
C ILE A 40 19.66 20.06 -23.54
N THR A 41 18.84 19.65 -24.52
CA THR A 41 19.05 18.41 -25.26
C THR A 41 20.09 18.60 -26.36
N THR A 42 20.94 17.61 -26.55
CA THR A 42 21.91 17.52 -27.66
C THR A 42 21.44 16.50 -28.67
N SER A 43 22.09 16.40 -29.83
CA SER A 43 21.80 15.34 -30.82
C SER A 43 21.81 13.93 -30.23
N VAL A 44 22.58 13.69 -29.16
CA VAL A 44 22.69 12.40 -28.47
C VAL A 44 21.64 12.23 -27.37
N THR A 45 21.23 13.32 -26.70
CA THR A 45 20.30 13.27 -25.55
C THR A 45 18.86 13.64 -25.88
N ARG A 46 18.56 13.93 -27.16
CA ARG A 46 17.21 14.10 -27.68
C ARG A 46 16.41 12.80 -27.56
N ILE A 47 15.14 12.93 -27.19
CA ILE A 47 14.27 11.77 -26.94
C ILE A 47 13.68 11.34 -28.27
N ALA A 48 13.98 10.11 -28.71
CA ALA A 48 13.43 9.56 -29.94
C ALA A 48 11.93 9.27 -29.80
N LEU A 49 11.13 9.73 -30.76
CA LEU A 49 9.70 9.46 -30.83
C LEU A 49 9.45 8.01 -31.31
N GLN A 50 8.55 7.31 -30.61
CA GLN A 50 8.15 5.95 -30.93
C GLN A 50 6.63 5.86 -31.12
N ILE A 51 6.22 5.12 -32.15
CA ILE A 51 4.79 4.91 -32.44
C ILE A 51 4.18 4.10 -31.29
N GLY A 52 3.06 4.60 -30.74
CA GLY A 52 2.34 3.95 -29.65
C GLY A 52 2.81 4.31 -28.23
N VAL A 53 3.88 5.12 -28.09
CA VAL A 53 4.34 5.62 -26.79
C VAL A 53 3.75 7.00 -26.54
N LEU A 54 2.97 7.12 -25.46
CA LEU A 54 2.25 8.35 -25.09
C LEU A 54 3.00 9.21 -24.06
N ASN A 55 3.87 8.57 -23.29
CA ASN A 55 4.57 9.17 -22.17
C ASN A 55 6.06 9.13 -22.44
N TYR A 56 6.68 10.30 -22.52
CA TYR A 56 8.13 10.43 -22.63
C TYR A 56 8.68 11.01 -21.34
N SER A 57 9.83 10.50 -20.89
CA SER A 57 10.50 10.95 -19.70
C SER A 57 11.89 11.53 -20.01
N PHE A 58 12.24 12.63 -19.34
CA PHE A 58 13.57 13.22 -19.38
C PHE A 58 14.10 13.43 -17.98
N VAL A 59 15.38 13.13 -17.75
CA VAL A 59 16.00 13.28 -16.44
C VAL A 59 16.81 14.57 -16.41
N VAL A 60 16.51 15.43 -15.44
CA VAL A 60 17.26 16.67 -15.16
C VAL A 60 17.89 16.66 -13.77
N ASP A 61 18.95 17.44 -13.61
CA ASP A 61 19.62 17.64 -12.33
C ASP A 61 18.73 18.38 -11.32
N VAL A 62 19.07 18.24 -10.03
CA VAL A 62 18.25 18.70 -8.89
C VAL A 62 18.04 20.22 -8.89
N GLU A 63 18.95 21.00 -9.49
CA GLU A 63 18.80 22.46 -9.64
C GLU A 63 17.66 22.89 -10.58
N ALA A 64 16.99 21.93 -11.24
CA ALA A 64 15.86 22.17 -12.14
C ALA A 64 14.58 22.69 -11.46
N GLU A 65 14.47 22.66 -10.13
CA GLU A 65 13.26 23.04 -9.38
C GLU A 65 12.85 24.51 -9.51
N THR A 66 13.84 25.38 -9.75
CA THR A 66 13.64 26.83 -9.94
C THR A 66 13.43 27.20 -11.41
N LYS A 67 13.55 26.23 -12.32
CA LYS A 67 13.70 26.47 -13.75
C LYS A 67 12.39 26.18 -14.46
N TRP A 68 12.16 26.92 -15.54
CA TRP A 68 11.04 26.74 -16.43
C TRP A 68 11.47 25.89 -17.61
N PHE A 69 10.57 25.05 -18.07
CA PHE A 69 10.79 24.13 -19.18
C PHE A 69 9.81 24.41 -20.32
N LYS A 70 10.28 24.16 -21.53
CA LYS A 70 9.47 24.05 -22.74
C LYS A 70 9.91 22.83 -23.52
N TYR A 71 9.04 22.28 -24.34
CA TYR A 71 9.41 21.24 -25.30
C TYR A 71 8.90 21.57 -26.69
N SER A 72 9.54 20.97 -27.69
CA SER A 72 9.06 20.97 -29.07
C SER A 72 9.33 19.61 -29.71
N PHE A 73 8.59 19.34 -30.78
CA PHE A 73 8.80 18.17 -31.63
C PHE A 73 9.56 18.61 -32.87
N GLY A 74 10.52 17.81 -33.30
CA GLY A 74 11.30 18.18 -34.47
C GLY A 74 11.99 17.01 -35.15
N ASN A 75 12.59 17.32 -36.28
CA ASN A 75 13.65 16.55 -36.89
C ASN A 75 14.88 17.47 -37.07
N ASP A 76 15.88 17.05 -37.84
CA ASP A 76 17.11 17.83 -37.98
C ASP A 76 16.94 19.14 -38.77
N THR A 77 15.82 19.30 -39.49
CA THR A 77 15.58 20.44 -40.39
C THR A 77 14.33 21.26 -40.05
N ILE A 78 13.36 20.69 -39.34
CA ILE A 78 12.06 21.29 -39.05
C ILE A 78 11.74 21.11 -37.58
N GLU A 79 11.21 22.17 -36.97
CA GLU A 79 10.75 22.18 -35.58
C GLU A 79 9.29 22.63 -35.49
N SER A 80 8.56 22.09 -34.52
CA SER A 80 7.19 22.47 -34.19
C SER A 80 7.15 23.80 -33.44
N ILE A 81 5.94 24.32 -33.26
CA ILE A 81 5.69 25.39 -32.29
C ILE A 81 6.13 24.88 -30.91
N ILE A 82 6.87 25.71 -30.20
CA ILE A 82 7.36 25.42 -28.84
C ILE A 82 6.18 25.48 -27.86
N SER A 83 6.12 24.54 -26.92
CA SER A 83 5.09 24.49 -25.90
C SER A 83 5.05 25.77 -25.05
N PRO A 84 3.91 26.09 -24.42
CA PRO A 84 3.88 27.05 -23.33
C PRO A 84 4.90 26.67 -22.24
N PRO A 85 5.48 27.67 -21.54
CA PRO A 85 6.37 27.40 -20.42
C PRO A 85 5.62 26.70 -19.30
N PHE A 86 6.18 25.61 -18.80
CA PHE A 86 5.70 24.90 -17.62
C PHE A 86 6.86 24.71 -16.66
N ARG A 87 6.57 24.59 -15.37
CA ARG A 87 7.57 24.29 -14.36
C ARG A 87 7.34 22.86 -13.87
N ILE A 88 8.41 22.18 -13.48
CA ILE A 88 8.24 20.92 -12.75
C ILE A 88 7.62 21.28 -11.40
N GLN A 89 6.32 21.01 -11.26
CA GLN A 89 5.61 21.16 -10.00
C GLN A 89 5.90 19.89 -9.19
N LEU A 90 7.12 19.80 -8.65
CA LEU A 90 7.29 19.03 -7.42
C LEU A 90 6.40 19.73 -6.39
N GLY A 91 5.60 18.97 -5.66
CA GLY A 91 5.14 19.44 -4.36
C GLY A 91 6.34 20.02 -3.61
N ASP A 92 6.13 21.04 -2.78
CA ASP A 92 7.15 21.58 -1.89
C ASP A 92 8.09 20.44 -1.42
N PRO A 93 9.40 20.44 -1.75
CA PRO A 93 10.27 19.28 -1.56
C PRO A 93 10.41 18.88 -0.09
N SER A 94 9.94 19.72 0.84
CA SER A 94 9.77 19.36 2.25
C SER A 94 8.62 18.38 2.51
N LYS A 95 7.63 18.30 1.62
CA LYS A 95 6.43 17.48 1.75
C LYS A 95 6.64 16.14 1.08
N VAL A 96 6.55 15.06 1.84
CA VAL A 96 6.79 13.71 1.35
C VAL A 96 5.52 12.88 1.52
N GLY A 97 4.98 12.32 0.44
CA GLY A 97 3.75 11.54 0.53
C GLY A 97 3.33 10.87 -0.77
N TYR A 98 2.41 9.93 -0.64
CA TYR A 98 1.80 9.27 -1.78
C TYR A 98 0.90 10.20 -2.59
N SER A 99 0.24 11.18 -1.95
CA SER A 99 -0.56 12.17 -2.69
C SER A 99 0.30 13.11 -3.54
N PHE A 100 1.58 13.28 -3.16
CA PHE A 100 2.55 14.09 -3.88
C PHE A 100 3.34 13.28 -4.93
N ASN A 101 3.09 11.98 -5.06
CA ASN A 101 3.80 11.05 -5.96
C ASN A 101 5.34 11.08 -5.79
N ASN A 102 5.83 11.34 -4.58
CA ASN A 102 7.27 11.45 -4.29
C ASN A 102 7.76 10.53 -3.17
N TYR A 103 6.86 9.78 -2.52
CA TYR A 103 7.23 8.75 -1.55
C TYR A 103 7.33 7.37 -2.21
N GLN A 104 8.38 6.62 -1.85
CA GLN A 104 8.58 5.21 -2.18
C GLN A 104 9.07 4.47 -0.94
N SER A 105 8.68 3.21 -0.79
CA SER A 105 9.14 2.40 0.34
C SER A 105 10.68 2.26 0.31
N PRO A 106 11.40 2.47 1.43
CA PRO A 106 12.84 2.27 1.48
C PRO A 106 13.21 0.80 1.26
N LEU A 107 14.26 0.55 0.48
CA LEU A 107 14.78 -0.79 0.22
C LEU A 107 15.13 -1.48 1.55
N GLY A 108 14.65 -2.70 1.76
CA GLY A 108 14.92 -3.45 2.99
C GLY A 108 13.86 -3.27 4.09
N SER A 109 12.82 -2.49 3.83
CA SER A 109 11.78 -2.19 4.83
C SER A 109 10.41 -2.10 4.16
N PHE A 110 9.37 -2.40 4.92
CA PHE A 110 8.01 -2.26 4.41
C PHE A 110 7.69 -0.80 4.04
N GLY A 111 8.26 0.17 4.75
CA GLY A 111 7.95 1.60 4.60
C GLY A 111 6.72 2.04 5.42
N LYS A 112 6.20 3.23 5.12
CA LYS A 112 5.05 3.85 5.79
C LYS A 112 3.84 3.79 4.88
N VAL A 113 2.75 3.18 5.36
CA VAL A 113 1.47 3.08 4.62
C VAL A 113 0.95 4.45 4.18
N LEU A 114 1.06 5.43 5.07
CA LEU A 114 0.77 6.85 4.85
C LEU A 114 1.86 7.66 5.53
N THR A 115 2.28 8.75 4.91
CA THR A 115 3.22 9.67 5.54
C THR A 115 2.51 10.69 6.44
N PRO A 116 3.22 11.32 7.40
CA PRO A 116 2.67 12.43 8.16
C PRO A 116 2.15 13.57 7.28
N ASP A 117 2.81 13.85 6.16
CA ASP A 117 2.37 14.89 5.24
C ASP A 117 1.13 14.49 4.44
N ASP A 118 0.97 13.21 4.09
CA ASP A 118 -0.31 12.73 3.52
C ASP A 118 -1.46 12.98 4.50
N MET A 119 -1.23 12.76 5.80
CA MET A 119 -2.20 13.04 6.86
C MET A 119 -2.54 14.52 6.97
N ARG A 120 -1.53 15.39 7.08
CA ARG A 120 -1.70 16.85 7.20
C ARG A 120 -2.38 17.46 5.99
N TYR A 121 -1.94 17.10 4.79
CA TYR A 121 -2.34 17.82 3.58
C TYR A 121 -3.53 17.21 2.83
N ASN A 122 -3.93 15.97 3.10
CA ASN A 122 -5.13 15.40 2.47
C ASN A 122 -6.28 15.24 3.45
N TYR A 123 -6.02 14.67 4.62
CA TYR A 123 -7.10 14.28 5.55
C TYR A 123 -7.38 15.33 6.62
N LEU A 124 -6.39 16.12 7.01
CA LEU A 124 -6.45 17.14 8.06
C LEU A 124 -6.21 18.55 7.51
N TRP A 125 -6.46 18.75 6.21
CA TRP A 125 -6.20 20.02 5.54
C TRP A 125 -6.89 21.20 6.25
N GLY A 126 -6.11 22.26 6.48
CA GLY A 126 -6.59 23.49 7.11
C GLY A 126 -6.68 23.43 8.64
N LEU A 127 -6.20 22.35 9.26
CA LEU A 127 -6.11 22.23 10.71
C LEU A 127 -4.67 22.44 11.16
N ASP A 128 -4.50 23.36 12.10
CA ASP A 128 -3.27 23.49 12.84
C ASP A 128 -3.39 22.68 14.14
N LEU A 129 -2.55 21.66 14.28
CA LEU A 129 -2.57 20.77 15.42
C LEU A 129 -1.52 21.24 16.40
N VAL A 130 -1.94 22.09 17.35
CA VAL A 130 -1.08 22.62 18.40
C VAL A 130 -1.53 22.13 19.77
N SER A 131 -0.55 21.86 20.63
CA SER A 131 -0.79 21.54 22.03
C SER A 131 -1.26 22.78 22.80
N ASN A 132 -2.04 22.58 23.86
CA ASN A 132 -2.50 23.65 24.76
C ASN A 132 -1.49 23.94 25.89
N ASN A 133 -0.21 23.58 25.68
CA ASN A 133 0.85 23.88 26.63
C ASN A 133 1.40 25.30 26.40
N ALA A 134 2.14 25.84 27.38
CA ALA A 134 2.69 27.20 27.30
C ALA A 134 3.66 27.40 26.12
N ALA A 135 4.20 26.32 25.55
CA ALA A 135 5.09 26.32 24.39
C ALA A 135 4.35 26.21 23.05
N TYR A 136 3.04 25.90 23.05
CA TYR A 136 2.25 25.59 21.86
C TYR A 136 2.95 24.59 20.94
N ASP A 137 3.40 23.47 21.52
CA ASP A 137 4.15 22.47 20.75
C ASP A 137 3.29 21.92 19.60
N ASN A 138 3.88 21.90 18.41
CA ASN A 138 3.23 21.37 17.21
C ASN A 138 3.11 19.85 17.27
N TRP A 139 2.06 19.34 16.63
CA TRP A 139 1.87 17.90 16.46
C TRP A 139 3.00 17.28 15.63
N ASP A 140 3.71 16.36 16.28
CA ASP A 140 4.92 15.76 15.73
C ASP A 140 4.60 14.65 14.70
N ASP A 141 5.56 14.40 13.81
CA ASP A 141 5.50 13.34 12.82
C ASP A 141 5.32 11.97 13.48
N THR A 142 5.98 11.75 14.63
CA THR A 142 5.88 10.49 15.38
C THR A 142 4.46 10.22 15.90
N GLN A 143 3.72 11.27 16.25
CA GLN A 143 2.34 11.15 16.70
C GLN A 143 1.40 10.82 15.54
N SER A 144 1.66 11.38 14.36
CA SER A 144 0.95 11.03 13.12
C SER A 144 1.23 9.58 12.72
N ASP A 145 2.50 9.16 12.77
CA ASP A 145 2.90 7.77 12.49
C ASP A 145 2.21 6.79 13.45
N TYR A 146 2.10 7.14 14.73
CA TYR A 146 1.37 6.33 15.71
C TYR A 146 -0.12 6.18 15.36
N ALA A 147 -0.78 7.27 14.96
CA ALA A 147 -2.19 7.24 14.56
C ALA A 147 -2.42 6.42 13.29
N VAL A 148 -1.48 6.49 12.32
CA VAL A 148 -1.49 5.65 11.12
C VAL A 148 -1.30 4.18 11.49
N ALA A 149 -0.29 3.85 12.30
CA ALA A 149 -0.05 2.48 12.73
C ALA A 149 -1.22 1.87 13.51
N ALA A 150 -1.88 2.66 14.35
CA ALA A 150 -3.10 2.25 15.04
C ALA A 150 -4.26 1.99 14.06
N GLY A 151 -4.40 2.84 13.03
CA GLY A 151 -5.42 2.67 12.00
C GLY A 151 -5.19 1.43 11.14
N VAL A 152 -3.96 1.17 10.73
CA VAL A 152 -3.58 -0.06 9.99
C VAL A 152 -3.98 -1.30 10.80
N ARG A 153 -3.61 -1.37 12.09
CA ARG A 153 -3.94 -2.52 12.95
C ARG A 153 -5.44 -2.74 13.14
N ASP A 154 -6.23 -1.67 13.16
CA ASP A 154 -7.69 -1.78 13.24
C ASP A 154 -8.25 -2.37 11.95
N PHE A 155 -7.76 -1.93 10.79
CA PHE A 155 -8.20 -2.47 9.49
C PHE A 155 -7.75 -3.91 9.25
N GLU A 156 -6.57 -4.29 9.73
CA GLU A 156 -6.14 -5.70 9.74
C GLU A 156 -7.17 -6.58 10.47
N LYS A 157 -7.66 -6.13 11.62
CA LYS A 157 -8.70 -6.84 12.39
C LYS A 157 -10.08 -6.81 11.75
N ILE A 158 -10.49 -5.65 11.21
CA ILE A 158 -11.83 -5.48 10.61
C ILE A 158 -11.96 -6.35 9.35
N LEU A 159 -10.92 -6.40 8.51
CA LEU A 159 -10.92 -7.14 7.26
C LEU A 159 -10.42 -8.57 7.41
N ASN A 160 -9.83 -8.93 8.55
CA ASN A 160 -9.14 -10.19 8.78
C ASN A 160 -8.06 -10.48 7.71
N ILE A 161 -7.27 -9.44 7.41
CA ILE A 161 -6.12 -9.49 6.51
C ILE A 161 -4.90 -8.93 7.22
N ASP A 162 -3.73 -9.35 6.79
CA ASP A 162 -2.47 -8.73 7.18
C ASP A 162 -2.13 -7.65 6.15
N ILE A 163 -1.86 -6.43 6.59
CA ILE A 163 -1.43 -5.34 5.71
C ILE A 163 0.09 -5.23 5.81
N LEU A 164 0.60 -5.24 7.04
CA LEU A 164 2.02 -5.28 7.31
C LEU A 164 2.56 -6.67 6.99
N ARG A 165 3.76 -6.71 6.42
CA ARG A 165 4.47 -7.97 6.19
C ARG A 165 4.77 -8.68 7.51
N ARG A 166 4.38 -9.95 7.61
CA ARG A 166 4.59 -10.80 8.79
C ARG A 166 5.10 -12.16 8.36
N LYS A 167 5.94 -12.75 9.21
CA LYS A 167 6.44 -14.11 9.04
C LYS A 167 5.89 -15.01 10.13
N TRP A 168 5.13 -16.02 9.71
CA TRP A 168 4.46 -17.00 10.56
C TRP A 168 5.26 -18.29 10.59
N LYS A 169 5.53 -18.79 11.79
CA LYS A 169 6.18 -20.09 12.01
C LYS A 169 5.33 -20.98 12.89
N THR A 170 5.20 -22.25 12.49
CA THR A 170 4.36 -23.23 13.19
C THR A 170 5.02 -23.80 14.44
N LYS A 171 6.33 -24.04 14.39
CA LYS A 171 7.16 -24.51 15.52
C LYS A 171 8.53 -23.84 15.47
N PRO A 172 8.71 -22.67 16.10
CA PRO A 172 10.02 -22.03 16.13
C PRO A 172 10.99 -22.88 16.94
N VAL A 173 12.22 -23.05 16.44
CA VAL A 173 13.24 -23.85 17.12
C VAL A 173 13.93 -22.97 18.16
N THR A 174 13.76 -23.32 19.45
CA THR A 174 14.38 -22.64 20.58
C THR A 174 15.91 -22.50 20.37
N GLY A 175 16.39 -21.27 20.24
CA GLY A 175 17.82 -20.94 20.08
C GLY A 175 18.29 -20.68 18.65
N LYS A 176 17.51 -21.02 17.62
CA LYS A 176 17.76 -20.64 16.22
C LYS A 176 16.85 -19.51 15.74
N ASP A 177 15.64 -19.44 16.29
CA ASP A 177 14.63 -18.48 15.88
C ASP A 177 14.44 -17.38 16.94
N ARG A 178 14.30 -16.12 16.50
CA ARG A 178 14.03 -14.96 17.36
C ARG A 178 12.71 -14.31 16.95
N LYS A 179 11.84 -14.03 17.92
CA LYS A 179 10.63 -13.23 17.70
C LYS A 179 11.00 -11.75 17.58
N ALA A 180 10.64 -11.09 16.48
CA ALA A 180 10.76 -9.63 16.37
C ALA A 180 9.40 -8.94 16.46
N ALA A 181 9.38 -7.77 17.09
CA ALA A 181 8.19 -6.92 17.17
C ALA A 181 7.85 -6.23 15.84
N VAL A 182 8.84 -6.03 14.98
CA VAL A 182 8.72 -5.42 13.64
C VAL A 182 9.61 -6.19 12.69
N TRP A 183 9.15 -6.39 11.47
CA TRP A 183 9.91 -7.06 10.42
C TRP A 183 11.05 -6.16 9.87
N MET A 184 12.19 -6.77 9.56
CA MET A 184 13.35 -6.14 8.92
C MET A 184 13.88 -7.09 7.83
N ASP A 185 14.14 -6.60 6.61
CA ASP A 185 14.73 -7.45 5.56
C ASP A 185 16.13 -7.94 5.96
N GLY A 186 16.46 -9.15 5.52
CA GLY A 186 17.82 -9.69 5.56
C GLY A 186 18.16 -10.55 6.77
N ASP A 187 17.29 -10.68 7.77
CA ASP A 187 17.49 -11.63 8.87
C ASP A 187 16.59 -12.88 8.71
N PRO A 188 17.14 -14.01 8.24
CA PRO A 188 16.37 -15.24 8.04
C PRO A 188 15.95 -15.93 9.36
N LEU A 189 16.55 -15.55 10.50
CA LEU A 189 16.32 -16.13 11.82
C LEU A 189 15.19 -15.44 12.58
N ILE A 190 14.63 -14.37 12.03
CA ILE A 190 13.55 -13.61 12.66
C ILE A 190 12.20 -14.08 12.14
N TYR A 191 11.28 -14.42 13.06
CA TYR A 191 9.85 -14.56 12.77
C TYR A 191 9.07 -13.50 13.52
N THR A 192 7.89 -13.14 13.02
CA THR A 192 7.05 -12.11 13.65
C THR A 192 6.13 -12.74 14.68
N ASP A 193 5.45 -13.82 14.30
CA ASP A 193 4.46 -14.48 15.16
C ASP A 193 4.43 -16.01 14.93
N GLU A 194 3.88 -16.71 15.93
CA GLU A 194 3.72 -18.16 15.91
C GLU A 194 2.32 -18.53 15.44
N GLU A 195 2.24 -19.60 14.67
CA GLU A 195 1.00 -20.14 14.13
C GLU A 195 0.77 -21.55 14.68
N PHE A 196 -0.48 -21.94 14.92
CA PHE A 196 -0.75 -23.33 15.27
C PHE A 196 -0.71 -24.23 14.03
N PRO A 197 -0.15 -25.44 14.10
CA PRO A 197 -0.20 -26.37 12.98
C PRO A 197 -1.66 -26.65 12.55
N TYR A 198 -1.83 -27.03 11.29
CA TYR A 198 -3.13 -27.34 10.71
C TYR A 198 -3.47 -28.82 10.90
N ASP A 199 -4.74 -29.12 11.11
CA ASP A 199 -5.21 -30.49 11.27
C ASP A 199 -5.19 -31.24 9.93
N PHE A 200 -4.85 -32.52 9.98
CA PHE A 200 -4.90 -33.38 8.81
C PHE A 200 -6.25 -34.08 8.70
N ASP A 201 -6.96 -33.85 7.59
CA ASP A 201 -8.17 -34.58 7.22
C ASP A 201 -7.91 -35.38 5.93
N PRO A 202 -8.00 -36.73 5.95
CA PRO A 202 -7.86 -37.57 4.77
C PRO A 202 -8.81 -37.17 3.63
N ASP A 203 -10.02 -36.69 3.94
CA ASP A 203 -11.00 -36.29 2.93
C ASP A 203 -10.55 -35.01 2.18
N THR A 204 -10.01 -34.05 2.93
CA THR A 204 -9.44 -32.82 2.37
C THR A 204 -8.14 -33.11 1.62
N TRP A 205 -7.37 -34.08 2.10
CA TRP A 205 -6.17 -34.56 1.42
C TRP A 205 -6.49 -35.13 0.04
N LEU A 206 -7.50 -35.99 -0.08
CA LEU A 206 -7.96 -36.51 -1.39
C LEU A 206 -8.35 -35.40 -2.37
N ASN A 207 -8.83 -34.26 -1.87
CA ASN A 207 -9.11 -33.06 -2.65
C ASN A 207 -7.88 -32.15 -2.82
N PHE A 208 -6.74 -32.75 -3.18
CA PHE A 208 -5.46 -32.06 -3.42
C PHE A 208 -4.93 -31.26 -2.20
N GLY A 209 -5.21 -31.75 -0.99
CA GLY A 209 -4.67 -31.17 0.25
C GLY A 209 -5.00 -29.69 0.40
N PHE A 210 -6.27 -29.31 0.17
CA PHE A 210 -6.72 -27.94 0.35
C PHE A 210 -6.54 -27.47 1.79
N VAL A 211 -5.85 -26.35 2.00
CA VAL A 211 -5.72 -25.69 3.30
C VAL A 211 -6.03 -24.21 3.11
N GLN A 212 -7.04 -23.74 3.84
CA GLN A 212 -7.29 -22.31 3.99
C GLN A 212 -6.37 -21.78 5.08
N LEU A 213 -5.40 -20.94 4.72
CA LEU A 213 -4.55 -20.26 5.68
C LEU A 213 -5.36 -19.23 6.45
N ARG A 214 -4.97 -18.99 7.71
CA ARG A 214 -5.66 -18.07 8.62
C ARG A 214 -5.39 -16.61 8.29
N HIS A 215 -4.24 -16.33 7.69
CA HIS A 215 -3.78 -15.01 7.31
C HIS A 215 -3.69 -14.86 5.79
N SER A 216 -4.02 -13.67 5.29
CA SER A 216 -4.00 -13.31 3.87
C SER A 216 -3.76 -11.82 3.72
N PRO A 217 -3.21 -11.31 2.59
CA PRO A 217 -2.68 -12.06 1.45
C PRO A 217 -1.33 -12.73 1.76
N ILE A 218 -0.91 -13.70 0.93
CA ILE A 218 0.32 -14.48 1.08
C ILE A 218 1.40 -13.99 0.12
N ILE A 219 2.61 -13.80 0.63
CA ILE A 219 3.79 -13.46 -0.17
C ILE A 219 4.47 -14.73 -0.66
N GLU A 220 4.85 -15.59 0.29
CA GLU A 220 5.59 -16.84 0.03
C GLU A 220 5.30 -17.89 1.10
N VAL A 221 5.31 -19.17 0.69
CA VAL A 221 5.29 -20.33 1.60
C VAL A 221 6.70 -20.91 1.67
N THR A 222 7.31 -20.86 2.86
CA THR A 222 8.67 -21.35 3.12
C THR A 222 8.70 -22.83 3.44
N ARG A 223 7.73 -23.32 4.22
CA ARG A 223 7.64 -24.71 4.65
C ARG A 223 6.21 -25.21 4.46
N PHE A 224 6.08 -26.41 3.91
CA PHE A 224 4.79 -27.10 3.80
C PHE A 224 5.02 -28.60 3.92
N GLU A 225 4.83 -29.15 5.11
CA GLU A 225 5.15 -30.54 5.41
C GLU A 225 3.98 -31.26 6.07
N LEU A 226 3.79 -32.52 5.70
CA LEU A 226 2.96 -33.46 6.43
C LEU A 226 3.81 -34.15 7.48
N VAL A 227 3.45 -33.97 8.74
CA VAL A 227 4.18 -34.46 9.91
C VAL A 227 3.36 -35.53 10.59
N GLY A 228 3.99 -36.62 11.04
CA GLY A 228 3.30 -37.73 11.69
C GLY A 228 3.01 -37.47 13.18
N PRO A 229 2.29 -38.39 13.86
CA PRO A 229 2.00 -38.27 15.30
C PRO A 229 3.25 -38.20 16.20
N THR A 230 4.40 -38.65 15.70
CA THR A 230 5.71 -38.62 16.38
C THR A 230 6.55 -37.40 15.99
N GLU A 231 5.96 -36.40 15.35
CA GLU A 231 6.63 -35.17 14.87
C GLU A 231 7.71 -35.40 13.82
N SER A 232 7.74 -36.58 13.21
CA SER A 232 8.62 -36.88 12.07
C SER A 232 7.99 -36.38 10.77
N SER A 233 8.78 -35.67 9.94
CA SER A 233 8.35 -35.25 8.60
C SER A 233 8.14 -36.50 7.74
N ILE A 234 6.90 -36.72 7.31
CA ILE A 234 6.51 -37.84 6.46
C ILE A 234 6.72 -37.47 5.00
N LEU A 235 6.31 -36.24 4.63
CA LEU A 235 6.26 -35.79 3.25
C LEU A 235 6.41 -34.27 3.18
N ASP A 236 7.38 -33.82 2.39
CA ASP A 236 7.52 -32.42 2.01
C ASP A 236 6.65 -32.13 0.77
N LEU A 237 5.77 -31.14 0.89
CA LEU A 237 4.79 -30.72 -0.10
C LEU A 237 5.13 -29.38 -0.73
N ARG A 238 6.25 -28.75 -0.33
CA ARG A 238 6.63 -27.41 -0.79
C ARG A 238 6.70 -27.32 -2.31
N GLU A 239 7.22 -28.34 -2.98
CA GLU A 239 7.32 -28.35 -4.45
C GLU A 239 5.95 -28.40 -5.13
N TRP A 240 4.96 -29.00 -4.48
CA TRP A 240 3.59 -29.13 -4.97
C TRP A 240 2.68 -28.01 -4.50
N ALA A 241 3.18 -27.06 -3.70
CA ALA A 241 2.42 -25.91 -3.25
C ALA A 241 1.90 -25.07 -4.45
N ARG A 242 0.59 -24.85 -4.46
CA ARG A 242 -0.15 -23.90 -5.28
C ARG A 242 -0.84 -22.95 -4.32
N VAL A 243 -0.35 -21.73 -4.28
CA VAL A 243 -0.83 -20.70 -3.37
C VAL A 243 -1.65 -19.71 -4.18
N GLU A 244 -2.92 -19.58 -3.83
CA GLU A 244 -3.73 -18.43 -4.21
C GLU A 244 -3.42 -17.31 -3.21
N LYS A 245 -2.63 -16.34 -3.64
CA LYS A 245 -2.04 -15.33 -2.75
C LYS A 245 -3.10 -14.43 -2.10
N ASP A 246 -4.11 -14.03 -2.86
CA ASP A 246 -5.09 -13.05 -2.41
C ASP A 246 -5.99 -13.60 -1.29
N PHE A 247 -6.40 -14.87 -1.41
CA PHE A 247 -7.31 -15.52 -0.46
C PHE A 247 -6.61 -16.39 0.57
N GLY A 248 -5.29 -16.56 0.50
CA GLY A 248 -4.54 -17.44 1.38
C GLY A 248 -4.93 -18.91 1.26
N GLN A 249 -5.27 -19.37 0.04
CA GLN A 249 -5.60 -20.77 -0.20
C GLN A 249 -4.35 -21.51 -0.66
N LEU A 250 -4.10 -22.66 -0.06
CA LEU A 250 -3.00 -23.53 -0.41
C LEU A 250 -3.54 -24.87 -0.89
N HIS A 251 -3.04 -25.32 -2.03
CA HIS A 251 -3.30 -26.65 -2.56
C HIS A 251 -1.96 -27.35 -2.80
N ALA A 252 -1.91 -28.64 -2.51
CA ALA A 252 -0.81 -29.49 -2.92
C ALA A 252 -1.17 -30.14 -4.26
N PHE A 253 -0.75 -29.55 -5.37
CA PHE A 253 -0.96 -30.08 -6.71
C PHE A 253 0.37 -30.33 -7.44
N PRO A 254 0.61 -31.53 -7.99
CA PRO A 254 1.90 -31.88 -8.58
C PRO A 254 2.24 -31.01 -9.80
N ARG A 255 3.52 -30.68 -9.99
CA ARG A 255 4.00 -29.90 -11.15
C ARG A 255 4.23 -30.74 -12.42
N ASN A 256 4.40 -32.06 -12.27
CA ASN A 256 4.78 -32.95 -13.37
C ASN A 256 3.57 -33.66 -13.99
N GLN A 257 3.72 -34.12 -15.24
CA GLN A 257 2.70 -34.82 -16.05
C GLN A 257 2.18 -36.15 -15.45
N MET A 258 2.66 -36.55 -14.28
CA MET A 258 2.07 -37.66 -13.54
C MET A 258 0.82 -37.16 -12.82
N LEU A 259 -0.34 -37.52 -13.37
CA LEU A 259 -1.66 -37.34 -12.76
C LEU A 259 -1.78 -38.01 -11.35
N TYR A 260 -0.78 -38.82 -10.99
CA TYR A 260 -0.67 -39.59 -9.76
C TYR A 260 0.32 -38.95 -8.79
N GLY A 261 0.04 -37.73 -8.33
CA GLY A 261 0.76 -37.15 -7.19
C GLY A 261 0.64 -38.02 -5.91
N PRO A 262 1.05 -37.51 -4.74
CA PRO A 262 0.99 -38.24 -3.47
C PRO A 262 -0.44 -38.59 -3.03
N PHE A 263 -1.46 -38.25 -3.81
CA PHE A 263 -2.86 -38.49 -3.56
C PHE A 263 -3.37 -39.80 -4.18
N LEU A 264 -2.78 -40.25 -5.30
CA LEU A 264 -3.24 -41.42 -6.06
C LEU A 264 -2.14 -42.46 -6.33
N GLY A 265 -0.87 -42.17 -6.01
CA GLY A 265 0.21 -43.14 -6.05
C GLY A 265 0.21 -44.11 -4.85
N ALA A 266 1.01 -45.18 -4.92
CA ALA A 266 1.14 -46.20 -3.87
C ALA A 266 1.47 -45.61 -2.47
N TYR A 267 2.15 -44.46 -2.43
CA TYR A 267 2.42 -43.72 -1.19
C TYR A 267 1.15 -43.08 -0.61
N GLY A 268 0.29 -42.49 -1.45
CA GLY A 268 -0.93 -41.82 -1.03
C GLY A 268 -1.98 -42.76 -0.47
N THR A 269 -2.24 -43.86 -1.17
CA THR A 269 -3.22 -44.85 -0.72
C THR A 269 -2.74 -45.59 0.53
N VAL A 270 -1.46 -45.95 0.65
CA VAL A 270 -0.95 -46.60 1.87
C VAL A 270 -0.94 -45.65 3.07
N LEU A 271 -0.59 -44.37 2.87
CA LEU A 271 -0.66 -43.34 3.91
C LEU A 271 -2.10 -43.09 4.36
N LEU A 272 -3.05 -42.95 3.42
CA LEU A 272 -4.46 -42.68 3.74
C LEU A 272 -5.17 -43.84 4.45
N TRP A 273 -4.81 -45.09 4.15
CA TRP A 273 -5.37 -46.26 4.84
C TRP A 273 -4.87 -46.40 6.29
N GLN A 274 -3.68 -45.88 6.60
CA GLN A 274 -3.12 -45.91 7.95
C GLN A 274 -3.38 -44.63 8.75
N MET A 275 -3.56 -43.49 8.08
CA MET A 275 -3.72 -42.19 8.72
C MET A 275 -5.21 -41.82 8.85
N LYS A 276 -5.75 -42.04 10.05
CA LYS A 276 -7.00 -41.43 10.49
C LYS A 276 -6.80 -39.92 10.65
N ARG A 277 -7.88 -39.13 10.66
CA ARG A 277 -7.84 -37.69 11.03
C ARG A 277 -6.98 -37.51 12.28
N TYR A 278 -5.97 -36.66 12.20
CA TYR A 278 -5.09 -36.39 13.33
C TYR A 278 -4.80 -34.89 13.44
N PRO A 279 -4.79 -34.35 14.67
CA PRO A 279 -4.59 -32.94 14.88
C PRO A 279 -3.15 -32.54 14.56
N GLN A 280 -2.95 -31.28 14.17
CA GLN A 280 -1.63 -30.69 13.95
C GLN A 280 -0.72 -31.43 12.95
N GLY A 281 -1.30 -32.08 11.95
CA GLY A 281 -0.54 -32.87 10.98
C GLY A 281 0.14 -32.09 9.87
N LEU A 282 -0.27 -30.85 9.63
CA LEU A 282 0.27 -30.01 8.57
C LEU A 282 1.00 -28.83 9.18
N GLU A 283 2.32 -28.80 9.00
CA GLU A 283 3.16 -27.68 9.42
C GLU A 283 3.42 -26.78 8.21
N ILE A 284 3.01 -25.51 8.33
CA ILE A 284 3.09 -24.53 7.25
C ILE A 284 3.75 -23.26 7.78
N ASP A 285 4.92 -22.92 7.24
CA ASP A 285 5.58 -21.65 7.54
C ASP A 285 5.48 -20.76 6.31
N TYR A 286 5.00 -19.53 6.49
CA TYR A 286 4.67 -18.64 5.39
C TYR A 286 4.82 -17.17 5.79
N GLU A 287 4.92 -16.32 4.78
CA GLU A 287 4.94 -14.88 4.90
C GLU A 287 3.62 -14.31 4.36
N SER A 288 2.96 -13.46 5.14
CA SER A 288 1.71 -12.79 4.78
C SER A 288 1.89 -11.27 4.79
N GLY A 289 0.91 -10.57 4.20
CA GLY A 289 0.91 -9.12 4.05
C GLY A 289 1.27 -8.67 2.64
N PHE A 290 1.34 -7.36 2.44
CA PHE A 290 1.85 -6.79 1.20
C PHE A 290 3.38 -6.82 1.19
N GLU A 291 3.99 -6.94 0.00
CA GLU A 291 5.45 -7.01 -0.13
C GLU A 291 6.11 -5.75 0.43
N ASN A 292 5.58 -4.59 0.04
CA ASN A 292 6.00 -3.26 0.48
C ASN A 292 4.78 -2.33 0.63
N SER A 293 4.96 -1.19 1.27
CA SER A 293 3.93 -0.15 1.40
C SER A 293 3.40 0.34 0.05
N ASP A 294 4.24 0.34 -0.99
CA ASP A 294 3.85 0.72 -2.35
C ASP A 294 2.86 -0.25 -3.00
N ALA A 295 2.88 -1.52 -2.57
CA ALA A 295 1.95 -2.55 -3.04
C ALA A 295 0.57 -2.48 -2.37
N VAL A 296 0.43 -1.67 -1.31
CA VAL A 296 -0.87 -1.48 -0.64
C VAL A 296 -1.83 -0.74 -1.60
N PRO A 297 -3.01 -1.30 -1.89
CA PRO A 297 -3.99 -0.67 -2.77
C PRO A 297 -4.38 0.73 -2.31
N ALA A 298 -4.50 1.67 -3.26
CA ALA A 298 -4.78 3.07 -2.97
C ALA A 298 -6.14 3.29 -2.28
N ASP A 299 -7.13 2.44 -2.57
CA ASP A 299 -8.45 2.45 -1.92
C ASP A 299 -8.36 2.04 -0.44
N LEU A 300 -7.58 0.99 -0.13
CA LEU A 300 -7.33 0.59 1.26
C LEU A 300 -6.56 1.68 2.01
N ARG A 301 -5.57 2.30 1.36
CA ARG A 301 -4.80 3.41 1.92
C ARG A 301 -5.69 4.62 2.25
N ASP A 302 -6.61 4.99 1.37
CA ASP A 302 -7.56 6.09 1.59
C ASP A 302 -8.42 5.88 2.83
N VAL A 303 -8.96 4.67 2.98
CA VAL A 303 -9.81 4.31 4.11
C VAL A 303 -9.03 4.29 5.43
N ILE A 304 -7.78 3.79 5.42
CA ILE A 304 -6.89 3.86 6.59
C ILE A 304 -6.60 5.32 6.95
N GLY A 305 -6.33 6.18 5.97
CA GLY A 305 -6.09 7.61 6.20
C GLY A 305 -7.29 8.32 6.82
N LYS A 306 -8.50 8.06 6.33
CA LYS A 306 -9.74 8.59 6.91
C LYS A 306 -9.94 8.13 8.35
N TRP A 307 -9.68 6.86 8.65
CA TRP A 307 -9.83 6.32 10.00
C TRP A 307 -8.79 6.87 10.98
N SER A 308 -7.53 6.95 10.56
CA SER A 308 -6.47 7.59 11.34
C SER A 308 -6.76 9.07 11.56
N ALA A 309 -7.31 9.76 10.56
CA ALA A 309 -7.75 11.14 10.72
C ALA A 309 -8.89 11.26 11.73
N CYS A 310 -9.89 10.36 11.72
CA CYS A 310 -10.93 10.33 12.76
C CYS A 310 -10.33 10.21 14.17
N LYS A 311 -9.33 9.34 14.37
CA LYS A 311 -8.64 9.22 15.67
C LYS A 311 -7.95 10.51 16.07
N MET A 312 -7.22 11.14 15.15
CA MET A 312 -6.53 12.42 15.39
C MET A 312 -7.52 13.55 15.69
N LEU A 313 -8.58 13.69 14.89
CA LEU A 313 -9.63 14.69 15.07
C LEU A 313 -10.38 14.52 16.40
N ASN A 314 -10.57 13.27 16.86
CA ASN A 314 -11.15 13.02 18.19
C ASN A 314 -10.23 13.51 19.31
N ILE A 315 -8.92 13.27 19.21
CA ILE A 315 -7.94 13.73 20.21
C ILE A 315 -7.87 15.27 20.24
N THR A 316 -7.79 15.89 19.07
CA THR A 316 -7.63 17.35 18.95
C THR A 316 -8.94 18.11 19.16
N GLY A 317 -10.07 17.53 18.79
CA GLY A 317 -11.39 18.16 18.90
C GLY A 317 -11.80 18.52 20.33
N ASP A 318 -11.31 17.75 21.31
CA ASP A 318 -11.49 18.06 22.73
C ASP A 318 -10.47 19.08 23.26
N GLY A 319 -9.31 19.20 22.60
CA GLY A 319 -8.17 20.01 23.05
C GLY A 319 -8.16 21.48 22.59
N ILE A 320 -8.71 21.79 21.40
CA ILE A 320 -8.62 23.14 20.81
C ILE A 320 -9.51 24.17 21.51
N LEU A 321 -10.70 23.77 21.99
CA LEU A 321 -11.65 24.67 22.67
C LEU A 321 -12.40 23.92 23.79
N PRO A 322 -11.79 23.73 24.98
CA PRO A 322 -12.54 23.23 26.12
C PRO A 322 -13.60 24.28 26.54
N GLY A 323 -14.88 23.99 26.28
CA GLY A 323 -16.01 24.65 26.94
C GLY A 323 -16.54 25.97 26.36
N PHE A 324 -16.29 26.30 25.08
CA PHE A 324 -16.87 27.50 24.44
C PHE A 324 -17.86 27.17 23.32
N SER A 325 -19.13 26.99 23.71
CA SER A 325 -20.28 26.83 22.80
C SER A 325 -20.78 28.17 22.22
N SER A 326 -20.55 29.28 22.93
CA SER A 326 -20.90 30.63 22.47
C SER A 326 -20.01 31.68 23.14
N GLN A 327 -19.40 32.58 22.36
CA GLN A 327 -18.79 33.81 22.88
C GLN A 327 -19.45 35.01 22.21
N SER A 328 -19.95 35.93 23.03
CA SER A 328 -20.37 37.25 22.60
C SER A 328 -19.37 38.26 23.14
N VAL A 329 -18.56 38.85 22.26
CA VAL A 329 -17.73 40.00 22.63
C VAL A 329 -18.49 41.24 22.21
N SER A 330 -18.98 41.97 23.20
CA SER A 330 -19.63 43.27 23.03
C SER A 330 -18.67 44.33 23.54
N LEU A 331 -18.01 45.03 22.62
CA LEU A 331 -17.23 46.24 22.92
C LEU A 331 -17.94 47.41 22.23
N ASP A 332 -18.18 48.48 22.99
CA ASP A 332 -18.98 49.68 22.65
C ASP A 332 -19.23 49.90 21.14
N GLY A 333 -20.42 49.51 20.66
CA GLY A 333 -20.87 49.70 19.28
C GLY A 333 -20.58 48.56 18.28
N LEU A 334 -19.80 47.54 18.64
CA LEU A 334 -19.51 46.36 17.80
C LEU A 334 -19.90 45.08 18.55
N SER A 335 -20.95 44.42 18.05
CA SER A 335 -21.38 43.12 18.54
C SER A 335 -20.97 42.06 17.53
N GLU A 336 -19.99 41.26 17.91
CA GLU A 336 -19.63 40.06 17.16
C GLU A 336 -20.08 38.84 17.97
N SER A 337 -21.07 38.14 17.44
CA SER A 337 -21.54 36.87 18.00
C SER A 337 -20.86 35.73 17.25
N PHE A 338 -20.00 34.99 17.95
CA PHE A 338 -19.46 33.74 17.44
C PHE A 338 -20.20 32.59 18.12
N SER A 339 -21.08 31.94 17.36
CA SER A 339 -21.72 30.68 17.77
C SER A 339 -20.91 29.54 17.19
N SER A 340 -20.27 28.74 18.06
CA SER A 340 -19.59 27.54 17.62
C SER A 340 -20.62 26.41 17.49
N THR A 341 -20.44 25.50 16.54
CA THR A 341 -21.30 24.31 16.39
C THR A 341 -20.97 23.22 17.44
N GLN A 342 -20.31 23.59 18.54
CA GLN A 342 -19.94 22.66 19.62
C GLN A 342 -21.20 22.30 20.41
N SER A 343 -21.58 21.03 20.36
CA SER A 343 -22.68 20.45 21.13
C SER A 343 -22.10 19.50 22.17
N PRO A 344 -22.75 19.28 23.33
CA PRO A 344 -22.28 18.33 24.35
C PRO A 344 -21.99 16.91 23.85
N THR A 345 -22.51 16.55 22.66
CA THR A 345 -22.29 15.25 22.00
C THR A 345 -21.42 15.32 20.73
N ASN A 346 -21.02 16.50 20.26
CA ASN A 346 -20.23 16.67 19.04
C ASN A 346 -19.03 17.61 19.27
N ALA A 347 -17.83 17.04 19.22
CA ALA A 347 -16.57 17.79 19.15
C ALA A 347 -16.54 18.70 17.91
N TYR A 348 -15.64 19.69 17.91
CA TYR A 348 -15.52 20.72 16.86
C TYR A 348 -15.42 20.14 15.44
N PHE A 349 -14.86 18.93 15.29
CA PHE A 349 -14.71 18.22 14.01
C PHE A 349 -15.77 17.15 13.73
N GLY A 350 -16.86 17.10 14.49
CA GLY A 350 -17.88 16.04 14.42
C GLY A 350 -18.48 15.84 13.03
N ALA A 351 -18.73 16.91 12.28
CA ALA A 351 -19.26 16.82 10.91
C ALA A 351 -18.28 16.09 9.96
N ARG A 352 -16.98 16.38 10.05
CA ARG A 352 -15.94 15.75 9.23
C ARG A 352 -15.75 14.28 9.62
N ILE A 353 -15.74 13.99 10.93
CA ILE A 353 -15.65 12.63 11.46
C ILE A 353 -16.85 11.80 10.97
N ASN A 354 -18.07 12.32 11.07
CA ASN A 354 -19.27 11.63 10.59
C ASN A 354 -19.25 11.37 9.08
N GLN A 355 -18.74 12.32 8.29
CA GLN A 355 -18.56 12.12 6.85
C GLN A 355 -17.58 10.99 6.57
N TYR A 356 -16.40 11.01 7.20
CA TYR A 356 -15.40 9.94 7.04
C TYR A 356 -15.93 8.59 7.48
N LEU A 357 -16.61 8.49 8.63
CA LEU A 357 -17.21 7.24 9.08
C LEU A 357 -18.25 6.69 8.10
N LYS A 358 -19.05 7.56 7.48
CA LYS A 358 -20.03 7.16 6.45
C LYS A 358 -19.34 6.63 5.19
N GLU A 359 -18.29 7.31 4.73
CA GLU A 359 -17.50 6.86 3.57
C GLU A 359 -16.79 5.53 3.83
N ILE A 360 -16.24 5.35 5.04
CA ILE A 360 -15.61 4.09 5.47
C ILE A 360 -16.64 2.96 5.50
N ALA A 361 -17.82 3.20 6.07
CA ALA A 361 -18.89 2.19 6.14
C ALA A 361 -19.40 1.79 4.74
N ASP A 362 -19.58 2.76 3.84
CA ASP A 362 -19.95 2.52 2.45
C ASP A 362 -18.86 1.72 1.72
N TRP A 363 -17.60 2.08 1.89
CA TRP A 363 -16.47 1.36 1.31
C TRP A 363 -16.38 -0.08 1.82
N LEU A 364 -16.57 -0.32 3.12
CA LEU A 364 -16.59 -1.66 3.71
C LEU A 364 -17.71 -2.51 3.12
N SER A 365 -18.90 -1.93 2.94
CA SER A 365 -20.04 -2.65 2.35
C SER A 365 -19.76 -3.10 0.90
N LYS A 366 -19.05 -2.28 0.12
CA LYS A 366 -18.73 -2.54 -1.29
C LYS A 366 -17.54 -3.50 -1.46
N ASN A 367 -16.55 -3.40 -0.58
CA ASN A 367 -15.27 -4.11 -0.71
C ASN A 367 -15.12 -5.32 0.21
N LYS A 368 -16.16 -5.69 0.96
CA LYS A 368 -16.15 -6.85 1.86
C LYS A 368 -15.66 -8.13 1.17
N TYR A 369 -16.08 -8.37 -0.07
CA TYR A 369 -15.70 -9.57 -0.83
C TYR A 369 -14.36 -9.46 -1.55
N LYS A 370 -13.85 -8.23 -1.71
CA LYS A 370 -12.56 -7.98 -2.38
C LYS A 370 -11.39 -8.31 -1.45
N TYR A 371 -11.52 -7.96 -0.17
CA TYR A 371 -10.47 -8.14 0.83
C TYR A 371 -10.82 -9.20 1.88
N GLY A 372 -12.11 -9.37 2.21
CA GLY A 372 -12.54 -10.40 3.13
C GLY A 372 -12.56 -11.75 2.41
N GLY A 373 -11.61 -12.62 2.75
CA GLY A 373 -11.63 -14.01 2.33
C GLY A 373 -12.97 -14.63 2.74
N ILE A 374 -13.73 -15.12 1.76
CA ILE A 374 -14.87 -15.99 2.07
C ILE A 374 -14.23 -17.29 2.57
N PRO A 375 -14.47 -17.74 3.82
CA PRO A 375 -14.05 -19.06 4.22
C PRO A 375 -14.85 -20.07 3.41
N LEU A 376 -14.30 -20.45 2.25
CA LEU A 376 -14.86 -21.48 1.39
C LEU A 376 -14.52 -22.83 2.03
N GLY A 377 -15.27 -23.19 3.06
CA GLY A 377 -15.40 -24.58 3.45
C GLY A 377 -16.20 -25.27 2.35
N PHE A 378 -15.53 -26.02 1.47
CA PHE A 378 -16.24 -26.87 0.53
C PHE A 378 -17.19 -27.79 1.31
N VAL A 379 -18.45 -27.83 0.89
CA VAL A 379 -19.44 -28.80 1.37
C VAL A 379 -18.86 -30.18 1.11
N LYS A 380 -18.62 -30.94 2.18
CA LYS A 380 -18.27 -32.36 2.10
C LYS A 380 -19.33 -33.04 1.23
N GLY A 381 -18.93 -33.51 0.05
CA GLY A 381 -19.76 -34.39 -0.75
C GLY A 381 -20.05 -35.63 0.09
N ASN A 382 -21.33 -35.87 0.36
CA ASN A 382 -21.80 -37.09 1.04
C ASN A 382 -21.41 -38.35 0.28
#